data_AF-A0AA92M3S3-F1
#
_entry.id   AF-A0AA92M3S3-F1
#
_cell.length_a   1.000
_cell.length_b   1.000
_cell.length_c   1.000
_cell.angle_alpha   90.00
_cell.angle_beta   90.00
_cell.angle_gamma   90.00
#
_symmetry.space_group_name_H-M   'P 1'
#
loop_
_entity.id
_entity.type
_entity.pdbx_description
1 polymer ?
#
loop_
_entity_poly.entity_id
_entity_poly.type
_entity_poly.pdbx_seq_one_letter_code
_entity_poly.pdbx_strand_id
1 'polypeptide(L)'
;MSQMTPNIKPFDIDTLMKSIDALQPAKERTNAAKFTSLYPNIQQALDRGVTQRAVMEALEHDGIKLHPAKFKQLLQQMRAQHSEN
;
A
#
# COMPACT_ATOMS: atom_id res chain seq x y z
N MET A 1 -45.08 -11.53 -22.36
CA MET A 1 -44.30 -12.24 -21.32
C MET A 1 -42.88 -11.69 -21.38
N SER A 2 -42.56 -10.71 -20.52
CA SER A 2 -41.25 -10.06 -20.52
C SER A 2 -40.23 -10.96 -19.81
N GLN A 3 -39.11 -11.23 -20.48
CA GLN A 3 -38.02 -12.01 -19.92
C GLN A 3 -37.29 -11.17 -18.87
N MET A 4 -37.24 -11.67 -17.64
CA MET A 4 -36.43 -11.12 -16.55
C MET A 4 -35.02 -11.70 -16.67
N THR A 5 -34.11 -10.96 -17.26
CA THR A 5 -32.69 -11.31 -17.26
C THR A 5 -32.14 -11.13 -15.84
N PRO A 6 -31.45 -12.12 -15.27
CA PRO A 6 -30.72 -11.90 -14.03
C PRO A 6 -29.54 -10.97 -14.34
N ASN A 7 -29.62 -9.75 -13.82
CA ASN A 7 -28.52 -8.79 -13.78
C ASN A 7 -27.43 -9.34 -12.84
N ILE A 8 -26.58 -10.22 -13.35
CA ILE A 8 -25.40 -10.71 -12.66
C ILE A 8 -24.44 -9.52 -12.60
N LYS A 9 -24.34 -8.89 -11.42
CA LYS A 9 -23.32 -7.85 -11.18
C LYS A 9 -21.96 -8.46 -11.52
N PRO A 10 -21.12 -7.78 -12.33
CA PRO A 10 -19.78 -8.27 -12.60
C PRO A 10 -19.09 -8.52 -11.26
N PHE A 11 -18.45 -9.68 -11.15
CA PHE A 11 -17.64 -10.01 -10.00
C PHE A 11 -16.48 -9.03 -9.96
N ASP A 12 -16.65 -8.00 -9.12
CA ASP A 12 -15.78 -6.85 -9.07
C ASP A 12 -14.54 -7.24 -8.26
N ILE A 13 -13.51 -7.70 -8.97
CA ILE A 13 -12.27 -8.23 -8.38
C ILE A 13 -11.63 -7.18 -7.47
N ASP A 14 -11.70 -5.90 -7.83
CA ASP A 14 -11.24 -4.78 -6.99
C ASP A 14 -11.99 -4.70 -5.65
N THR A 15 -13.30 -4.91 -5.67
CA THR A 15 -14.13 -4.92 -4.45
C THR A 15 -13.81 -6.12 -3.56
N LEU A 16 -13.55 -7.29 -4.16
CA LEU A 16 -13.11 -8.47 -3.43
C LEU A 16 -11.71 -8.26 -2.84
N MET A 17 -10.77 -7.73 -3.62
CA MET A 17 -9.41 -7.43 -3.16
C MET A 17 -9.43 -6.49 -1.96
N LYS A 18 -10.21 -5.40 -2.02
CA LYS A 18 -10.41 -4.48 -0.88
C LYS A 18 -10.96 -5.19 0.36
N SER A 19 -11.89 -6.11 0.18
CA SER A 19 -12.50 -6.87 1.27
C SER A 19 -11.49 -7.85 1.91
N ILE A 20 -10.61 -8.44 1.10
CA ILE A 20 -9.54 -9.33 1.57
C ILE A 20 -8.41 -8.54 2.24
N ASP A 21 -8.01 -7.38 1.71
CA ASP A 21 -7.08 -6.45 2.38
C ASP A 21 -7.66 -5.96 3.72
N ALA A 22 -8.99 -5.82 3.80
CA ALA A 22 -9.70 -5.55 5.03
C ALA A 22 -9.76 -6.75 6.02
N LEU A 23 -9.07 -7.85 5.73
CA LEU A 23 -8.78 -8.94 6.67
C LEU A 23 -7.33 -8.92 7.19
N GLN A 24 -6.48 -8.00 6.69
CA GLN A 24 -5.11 -7.87 7.22
C GLN A 24 -5.12 -7.53 8.71
N PRO A 25 -4.22 -8.13 9.51
CA PRO A 25 -4.14 -7.86 10.93
C PRO A 25 -3.89 -6.37 11.19
N ALA A 26 -4.51 -5.84 12.24
CA ALA A 26 -4.54 -4.40 12.54
C ALA A 26 -3.14 -3.73 12.60
N LYS A 27 -2.11 -4.48 13.04
CA LYS A 27 -0.72 -4.02 13.05
C LYS A 27 -0.16 -3.78 11.63
N GLU A 28 -0.49 -4.63 10.67
CA GLU A 28 -0.05 -4.48 9.28
C GLU A 28 -0.72 -3.28 8.60
N ARG A 29 -2.03 -3.08 8.84
CA ARG A 29 -2.72 -1.87 8.36
C ARG A 29 -2.14 -0.60 8.94
N THR A 30 -1.78 -0.62 10.22
CA THR A 30 -1.20 0.54 10.91
C THR A 30 0.17 0.89 10.33
N ASN A 31 1.02 -0.11 10.08
CA ASN A 31 2.35 0.14 9.49
C ASN A 31 2.25 0.64 8.04
N ALA A 32 1.33 0.10 7.24
CA ALA A 32 1.07 0.59 5.89
C ALA A 32 0.54 2.04 5.91
N ALA A 33 -0.41 2.38 6.77
CA ALA A 33 -0.94 3.74 6.88
C ALA A 33 0.13 4.75 7.34
N LYS A 34 0.98 4.36 8.30
CA LYS A 34 2.13 5.16 8.73
C LYS A 34 3.14 5.34 7.59
N PHE A 35 3.42 4.28 6.83
CA PHE A 35 4.29 4.37 5.65
C PHE A 35 3.75 5.35 4.61
N THR A 36 2.45 5.27 4.28
CA THR A 36 1.79 6.20 3.34
C THR A 36 1.94 7.64 3.81
N SER A 37 1.74 7.90 5.10
CA SER A 37 1.85 9.26 5.67
C SER A 37 3.27 9.80 5.61
N LEU A 38 4.28 8.92 5.70
CA LEU A 38 5.70 9.27 5.62
C LEU A 38 6.26 9.23 4.19
N TYR A 39 5.47 8.80 3.21
CA TYR A 39 5.93 8.60 1.83
C TYR A 39 6.61 9.83 1.22
N PRO A 40 6.11 11.08 1.37
CA PRO A 40 6.79 12.26 0.84
C PRO A 40 8.20 12.44 1.42
N ASN A 41 8.37 12.20 2.73
CA ASN A 41 9.66 12.30 3.40
C ASN A 41 10.61 11.16 2.99
N ILE A 42 10.07 9.95 2.83
CA ILE A 42 10.81 8.78 2.33
C ILE A 42 11.31 9.05 0.91
N GLN A 43 10.44 9.53 0.02
CA GLN A 43 10.78 9.84 -1.36
C GLN A 43 11.85 10.94 -1.41
N GLN A 44 11.69 12.02 -0.64
CA GLN A 44 12.70 13.07 -0.52
C GLN A 44 14.05 12.56 0.01
N ALA A 45 14.05 11.61 0.96
CA ALA A 45 15.29 10.99 1.43
C ALA A 45 15.95 10.15 0.32
N LEU A 46 15.16 9.38 -0.43
CA LEU A 46 15.65 8.60 -1.58
C LEU A 46 16.21 9.51 -2.68
N ASP A 47 15.55 10.64 -2.97
CA ASP A 47 16.01 11.64 -3.95
C ASP A 47 17.32 12.33 -3.52
N ARG A 48 17.57 12.44 -2.21
CA ARG A 48 18.86 12.89 -1.65
C ARG A 48 19.96 11.84 -1.69
N GLY A 49 19.68 10.65 -2.22
CA GLY A 49 20.62 9.54 -2.31
C GLY A 49 20.70 8.66 -1.05
N VAL A 50 19.77 8.82 -0.09
CA VAL A 50 19.68 7.90 1.05
C VAL A 50 19.29 6.51 0.54
N THR A 51 19.96 5.47 1.05
CA THR A 51 19.67 4.10 0.62
C THR A 51 18.34 3.59 1.20
N GLN A 52 17.67 2.67 0.50
CA GLN A 52 16.45 2.03 0.99
C GLN A 52 16.65 1.36 2.35
N ARG A 53 17.85 0.79 2.61
CA ARG A 53 18.19 0.21 3.92
C ARG A 53 18.19 1.24 5.04
N ALA A 54 18.84 2.38 4.83
CA ALA A 54 18.88 3.45 5.82
C ALA A 54 17.49 4.02 6.11
N VAL A 55 16.62 4.13 5.10
CA VAL A 55 15.21 4.51 5.31
C VAL A 55 14.48 3.45 6.13
N MET A 56 14.67 2.16 5.83
CA MET A 56 14.05 1.08 6.61
C MET A 56 14.52 1.06 8.07
N GLU A 57 15.81 1.31 8.32
CA GLU A 57 16.35 1.41 9.68
C GLU A 57 15.75 2.59 10.45
N ALA A 58 15.59 3.75 9.80
CA ALA A 58 14.90 4.89 10.39
C ALA A 58 13.43 4.58 10.72
N LEU A 59 12.71 3.92 9.80
CA LEU A 59 11.32 3.49 10.04
C LEU A 59 11.24 2.50 11.21
N GLU A 60 12.17 1.56 11.30
CA GLU A 60 12.23 0.60 12.40
C GLU A 60 12.51 1.28 13.75
N HIS A 61 13.38 2.30 13.77
CA HIS A 61 13.66 3.10 14.96
C HIS A 61 12.40 3.84 15.47
N ASP A 62 11.55 4.33 14.57
CA ASP A 62 10.24 4.93 14.88
C ASP A 62 9.12 3.88 15.14
N GLY A 63 9.48 2.61 15.29
CA GLY A 63 8.56 1.51 15.63
C GLY A 63 7.76 0.96 14.44
N ILE A 64 8.11 1.35 13.21
CA ILE A 64 7.51 0.86 11.96
C ILE A 64 8.40 -0.24 11.40
N LYS A 65 8.24 -1.46 11.94
CA LYS A 65 8.91 -2.65 11.41
C LYS A 65 8.21 -3.11 10.12
N LEU A 66 8.92 -2.97 9.01
CA LEU A 66 8.49 -3.45 7.70
C LEU A 66 9.47 -4.51 7.19
N HIS A 67 8.92 -5.60 6.67
CA HIS A 67 9.73 -6.59 5.96
C HIS A 67 10.26 -5.97 4.64
N PRO A 68 11.49 -6.27 4.19
CA PRO A 68 12.07 -5.69 2.97
C PRO A 68 11.19 -5.85 1.73
N ALA A 69 10.53 -7.01 1.60
CA ALA A 69 9.59 -7.27 0.51
C ALA A 69 8.38 -6.32 0.56
N LYS A 70 7.81 -6.10 1.76
CA LYS A 70 6.66 -5.22 1.96
C LYS A 70 7.02 -3.75 1.72
N PHE A 71 8.21 -3.33 2.17
CA PHE A 71 8.74 -1.99 1.90
C PHE A 71 8.81 -1.72 0.39
N LYS A 72 9.38 -2.64 -0.38
CA LYS A 72 9.44 -2.52 -1.86
C LYS A 72 8.05 -2.47 -2.50
N GLN A 73 7.11 -3.31 -2.05
CA GLN A 73 5.75 -3.28 -2.57
C GLN A 73 5.06 -1.93 -2.30
N LEU A 74 5.11 -1.44 -1.06
CA LEU A 74 4.53 -0.15 -0.69
C LEU A 74 5.18 1.00 -1.48
N LEU A 75 6.51 0.98 -1.63
CA LEU A 75 7.23 1.97 -2.44
C LEU A 75 6.78 1.96 -3.90
N GLN A 76 6.58 0.77 -4.49
CA GLN A 76 6.11 0.63 -5.87
C GLN A 76 4.65 1.07 -6.03
N GLN A 77 3.78 0.68 -5.10
CA GLN A 77 2.37 1.10 -5.09
C GLN A 77 2.23 2.62 -5.01
N MET A 78 2.99 3.26 -4.12
CA MET A 78 2.97 4.72 -3.96
C MET A 78 3.55 5.43 -5.20
N ARG A 79 4.63 4.91 -5.80
CA ARG A 79 5.17 5.46 -7.05
C ARG A 79 4.18 5.37 -8.21
N ALA A 80 3.47 4.25 -8.33
CA ALA A 80 2.45 4.08 -9.35
C ALA A 80 1.31 5.10 -9.17
N GLN A 81 0.81 5.27 -7.94
CA GLN A 81 -0.22 6.26 -7.62
C GLN A 81 0.23 7.71 -7.87
N HIS A 82 1.49 8.03 -7.58
CA HIS A 82 2.01 9.39 -7.74
C HIS A 82 2.42 9.74 -9.19
N SER A 83 2.51 8.74 -10.07
CA SER A 83 2.78 8.92 -11.50
C SER A 83 1.50 9.09 -12.33
N GLU A 84 0.33 8.83 -11.73
CA GLU A 84 -0.98 8.91 -12.38
C GLU A 84 -1.70 10.25 -12.13
N ASN A 85 -0.99 11.25 -11.60
CA ASN A 85 -1.54 12.57 -11.26
C ASN A 85 -0.68 13.73 -11.78
#